data_AF-A0A5M8RZS4-F1
#
_entry.id   AF-A0A5M8RZS4-F1
#
_cell.length_a   1.000
_cell.length_b   1.000
_cell.length_c   1.000
_cell.angle_alpha   90.00
_cell.angle_beta   90.00
_cell.angle_gamma   90.00
#
_symmetry.space_group_name_H-M   'P 1'
#
loop_
_entity.id
_entity.type
_entity.pdbx_description
1 polymer ?
#
loop_
_entity_poly.entity_id
_entity_poly.type
_entity_poly.pdbx_seq_one_letter_code
_entity_poly.pdbx_strand_id
1 'polypeptide(L)'
;MKAEFYVNIEVLESGYIYLNSIEDEEDVLNSYQRHVDFAKKIGKKTECLEGFKKKYIHLNVKFDGRKGVEDSDVMRALVRKNLALETGASSIFGNFYKPTENLKKLLSEQLNQRKQLAGVA
;
A
#
# COMPACT_ATOMS: atom_id res chain seq x y z
N MET A 1 2.39 11.11 17.47
CA MET A 1 2.67 9.67 17.62
C MET A 1 3.38 9.14 16.37
N LYS A 2 4.00 7.96 16.44
CA LYS A 2 4.54 7.22 15.29
C LYS A 2 4.02 5.79 15.37
N ALA A 3 3.50 5.25 14.28
CA ALA A 3 3.05 3.87 14.19
C ALA A 3 3.37 3.29 12.81
N GLU A 4 3.49 1.97 12.73
CA GLU A 4 3.71 1.25 11.48
C GLU A 4 2.37 0.90 10.84
N PHE A 5 2.27 1.10 9.53
CA PHE A 5 1.08 0.79 8.73
C PHE A 5 1.46 0.08 7.44
N TYR A 6 0.53 -0.71 6.93
CA TYR A 6 0.54 -1.34 5.62
C TYR A 6 -0.36 -0.55 4.67
N VAL A 7 0.26 0.04 3.67
CA VAL A 7 -0.40 1.00 2.79
C VAL A 7 -0.54 0.41 1.40
N ASN A 8 -1.76 0.25 0.92
CA ASN A 8 -2.02 -0.16 -0.45
C ASN A 8 -2.20 1.08 -1.32
N ILE A 9 -1.38 1.23 -2.35
CA ILE A 9 -1.48 2.34 -3.29
C ILE A 9 -1.56 1.84 -4.73
N GLU A 10 -2.10 2.69 -5.59
CA GLU A 10 -2.14 2.51 -7.03
C GLU A 10 -1.58 3.75 -7.73
N VAL A 11 -0.89 3.56 -8.86
CA VAL A 11 -0.56 4.65 -9.77
C VAL A 11 -1.61 4.65 -10.87
N LEU A 12 -2.48 5.65 -10.87
CA LEU A 12 -3.55 5.78 -11.85
C LEU A 12 -2.99 6.07 -13.25
N GLU A 13 -3.79 5.82 -14.28
CA GLU A 13 -3.47 6.18 -15.67
C GLU A 13 -3.17 7.68 -15.86
N SER A 14 -3.81 8.53 -15.03
CA SER A 14 -3.54 9.97 -14.96
C SER A 14 -2.14 10.33 -14.44
N GLY A 15 -1.38 9.33 -13.95
CA GLY A 15 -0.03 9.48 -13.41
C GLY A 15 0.01 9.92 -11.95
N TYR A 16 -1.12 9.93 -11.25
CA TYR A 16 -1.21 10.27 -9.82
C TYR A 16 -1.29 9.04 -8.94
N ILE A 17 -0.81 9.17 -7.70
CA ILE A 17 -0.93 8.16 -6.67
C ILE A 17 -2.35 8.22 -6.10
N TYR A 18 -2.99 7.06 -6.04
CA TYR A 18 -4.23 6.82 -5.31
C TYR A 18 -3.95 5.92 -4.12
N LEU A 19 -4.49 6.28 -2.95
CA LEU A 19 -4.34 5.51 -1.72
C LEU A 19 -5.58 4.62 -1.55
N ASN A 20 -5.42 3.31 -1.77
CA ASN A 20 -6.52 2.35 -1.70
C ASN A 20 -6.92 2.05 -0.25
N SER A 21 -5.93 1.81 0.61
CA SER A 21 -6.19 1.57 2.03
C SER A 21 -4.97 1.79 2.93
N ILE A 22 -5.26 2.03 4.20
CA ILE A 22 -4.28 2.16 5.28
C ILE A 22 -4.68 1.15 6.36
N GLU A 23 -3.89 0.10 6.51
CA GLU A 23 -4.19 -1.02 7.38
C GLU A 23 -3.13 -1.13 8.47
N ASP A 24 -3.50 -1.57 9.66
CA ASP A 24 -2.53 -2.10 10.60
C ASP A 24 -2.22 -3.59 10.30
N GLU A 25 -1.30 -4.19 11.07
CA GLU A 25 -0.91 -5.59 10.89
C GLU A 25 -2.10 -6.55 11.11
N GLU A 26 -2.98 -6.28 12.08
CA GLU A 26 -4.12 -7.13 12.39
C GLU A 26 -5.13 -7.09 11.23
N ASP A 27 -5.40 -5.91 10.68
CA ASP A 27 -6.25 -5.72 9.50
C ASP A 27 -5.73 -6.51 8.28
N VAL A 28 -4.40 -6.48 8.04
CA VAL A 28 -3.77 -7.25 6.96
C VAL A 28 -3.94 -8.75 7.17
N LEU A 29 -3.72 -9.24 8.40
CA LEU A 29 -3.90 -10.67 8.74
C LEU A 29 -5.35 -11.10 8.57
N ASN A 30 -6.30 -10.29 9.04
CA ASN A 30 -7.73 -10.53 8.88
C ASN A 30 -8.13 -10.53 7.41
N SER A 31 -7.59 -9.60 6.61
CA SER A 31 -7.84 -9.56 5.16
C SER A 31 -7.25 -10.78 4.45
N TYR A 32 -6.06 -11.23 4.84
CA TYR A 32 -5.47 -12.47 4.31
C TYR A 32 -6.33 -13.68 4.64
N GLN A 33 -6.80 -13.81 5.88
CA GLN A 33 -7.65 -14.93 6.28
C GLN A 33 -8.96 -14.96 5.48
N ARG A 34 -9.62 -13.80 5.31
CA ARG A 34 -10.80 -13.67 4.44
C ARG A 34 -10.51 -14.09 2.99
N HIS A 35 -9.35 -13.70 2.46
CA HIS A 35 -8.92 -14.10 1.11
C HIS A 35 -8.74 -15.62 1.01
N VAL A 36 -8.09 -16.24 2.00
CA VAL A 36 -7.90 -17.69 2.06
C VAL A 36 -9.24 -18.43 2.14
N ASP A 37 -10.14 -17.99 3.00
CA ASP A 37 -11.44 -18.63 3.18
C ASP A 37 -12.31 -18.52 1.93
N PHE A 38 -12.27 -17.36 1.26
CA PHE A 38 -12.95 -17.19 -0.03
C PHE A 38 -12.37 -18.12 -1.09
N ALA A 39 -11.05 -18.16 -1.24
CA ALA A 39 -10.38 -19.02 -2.23
C ALA A 39 -10.68 -20.51 -2.00
N LYS A 40 -10.70 -20.97 -0.74
CA LYS A 40 -11.13 -22.32 -0.37
C LYS A 40 -12.57 -22.61 -0.82
N LYS A 41 -13.49 -21.67 -0.60
CA LYS A 41 -14.90 -21.82 -1.02
C LYS A 41 -15.06 -21.97 -2.53
N ILE A 42 -14.20 -21.34 -3.33
CA ILE A 42 -14.28 -21.36 -4.80
C ILE A 42 -13.25 -22.30 -5.46
N GLY A 43 -12.55 -23.13 -4.68
CA GLY A 43 -11.58 -24.10 -5.20
C GLY A 43 -10.33 -23.48 -5.85
N LYS A 44 -9.93 -22.26 -5.47
CA LYS A 44 -8.73 -21.59 -6.00
C LYS A 44 -7.55 -21.74 -5.04
N LYS A 45 -6.34 -21.79 -5.62
CA LYS A 45 -5.09 -21.67 -4.86
C LYS A 45 -4.98 -20.27 -4.27
N THR A 46 -4.37 -20.19 -3.09
CA THR A 46 -4.08 -18.93 -2.39
C THR A 46 -2.60 -18.63 -2.49
N GLU A 47 -2.24 -17.35 -2.61
CA GLU A 47 -0.86 -16.92 -2.33
C GLU A 47 -0.54 -17.10 -0.84
N CYS A 48 0.74 -17.24 -0.47
CA CYS A 48 1.15 -17.27 0.93
C CYS A 48 1.02 -15.88 1.58
N LEU A 49 0.99 -15.82 2.92
CA LEU A 49 0.88 -14.55 3.66
C LEU A 49 1.99 -13.57 3.28
N GLU A 50 3.23 -14.04 3.13
CA GLU A 50 4.35 -13.19 2.72
C GLU A 50 4.09 -12.55 1.36
N GLY A 51 3.61 -13.32 0.37
CA GLY A 51 3.23 -12.80 -0.94
C GLY A 51 2.05 -11.82 -0.85
N PHE A 52 1.07 -12.11 0.00
CA PHE A 52 -0.07 -11.24 0.23
C PHE A 52 0.37 -9.87 0.78
N LYS A 53 1.27 -9.86 1.77
CA LYS A 53 1.81 -8.62 2.38
C LYS A 53 2.55 -7.72 1.39
N LYS A 54 3.12 -8.28 0.33
CA LYS A 54 3.81 -7.49 -0.72
C LYS A 54 2.85 -6.63 -1.55
N LYS A 55 1.53 -6.72 -1.39
CA LYS A 55 0.57 -5.76 -1.94
C LYS A 55 0.66 -4.38 -1.27
N TYR A 56 1.26 -4.32 -0.10
CA TYR A 56 1.31 -3.14 0.74
C TYR A 56 2.72 -2.59 0.85
N ILE A 57 2.85 -1.28 0.97
CA ILE A 57 4.08 -0.60 1.35
C ILE A 57 4.06 -0.43 2.87
N HIS A 58 5.08 -0.97 3.54
CA HIS A 58 5.23 -0.82 4.99
C HIS A 58 5.84 0.55 5.32
N LEU A 59 5.10 1.36 6.07
CA LEU A 59 5.46 2.74 6.39
C LEU A 59 5.33 3.03 7.89
N ASN A 60 6.38 3.65 8.43
CA ASN A 60 6.29 4.35 9.72
C ASN A 60 5.66 5.74 9.47
N VAL A 61 4.44 5.92 9.94
CA VAL A 61 3.67 7.14 9.74
C VAL A 61 3.64 7.95 11.03
N LYS A 62 3.98 9.24 10.92
CA LYS A 62 3.91 10.21 12.03
C LYS A 62 2.65 11.05 11.88
N PHE A 63 1.79 11.01 12.90
CA PHE A 63 0.53 11.75 12.99
C PHE A 63 0.39 12.40 14.38
N ASP A 64 -0.59 13.28 14.55
CA ASP A 64 -0.76 14.14 15.75
C ASP A 64 -1.38 13.43 16.97
N GLY A 65 -1.76 12.16 16.85
CA GLY A 65 -2.40 11.39 17.92
C GLY A 65 -3.93 11.46 17.92
N ARG A 66 -4.53 12.06 16.87
CA ARG A 66 -5.96 11.92 16.59
C ARG A 66 -6.37 10.47 16.41
N LYS A 67 -7.68 10.22 16.48
CA LYS A 67 -8.24 8.88 16.28
C LYS A 67 -8.11 8.50 14.81
N GLY A 68 -7.07 7.72 14.51
CA GLY A 68 -6.79 7.23 13.16
C GLY A 68 -5.75 8.06 12.43
N VAL A 69 -5.19 7.44 11.40
CA VAL A 69 -4.25 8.04 10.46
C VAL A 69 -5.03 8.52 9.23
N GLU A 70 -4.67 9.69 8.71
CA GLU A 70 -5.30 10.21 7.48
C GLU A 70 -4.38 9.99 6.26
N ASP A 71 -4.97 10.03 5.07
CA ASP A 71 -4.27 9.99 3.79
C ASP A 71 -3.12 11.00 3.72
N SER A 72 -3.32 12.20 4.28
CA SER A 72 -2.30 13.25 4.32
C SER A 72 -1.06 12.86 5.15
N ASP A 73 -1.23 12.08 6.22
CA ASP A 73 -0.11 11.56 7.02
C ASP A 73 0.72 10.54 6.23
N VAL A 74 0.03 9.66 5.52
CA VAL A 74 0.63 8.62 4.66
C VAL A 74 1.36 9.24 3.48
N MET A 75 0.74 10.19 2.78
CA MET A 75 1.39 10.89 1.66
C MET A 75 2.63 11.65 2.11
N ARG A 76 2.59 12.31 3.28
CA ARG A 76 3.79 12.92 3.89
C ARG A 76 4.88 11.88 4.18
N ALA A 77 4.52 10.69 4.64
CA ALA A 77 5.47 9.61 4.87
C ALA A 77 6.10 9.11 3.56
N LEU A 78 5.31 8.97 2.49
CA LEU A 78 5.78 8.61 1.15
C LEU A 78 6.73 9.67 0.58
N VAL A 79 6.40 10.96 0.70
CA VAL A 79 7.27 12.07 0.26
C VAL A 79 8.60 12.03 1.02
N ARG A 80 8.58 11.85 2.35
CA ARG A 80 9.80 11.73 3.17
C ARG A 80 10.69 10.55 2.77
N LYS A 81 10.10 9.46 2.28
CA LYS A 81 10.83 8.29 1.75
C LYS A 81 11.22 8.43 0.28
N ASN A 82 11.00 9.59 -0.35
CA ASN A 82 11.24 9.81 -1.77
C ASN A 82 10.47 8.83 -2.68
N LEU A 83 9.25 8.47 -2.29
CA LEU A 83 8.32 7.62 -3.05
C LEU A 83 7.23 8.45 -3.74
N ALA A 84 6.94 9.65 -3.25
CA ALA A 84 5.95 10.55 -3.82
C ALA A 84 6.50 11.96 -3.99
N LEU A 85 6.00 12.68 -5.00
CA LEU A 85 6.24 14.09 -5.23
C LEU A 85 4.91 14.84 -5.10
N GLU A 86 4.88 15.82 -4.21
CA GLU A 86 3.75 16.74 -4.12
C GLU A 86 3.73 17.65 -5.34
N THR A 87 2.60 17.75 -6.02
CA THR A 87 2.51 18.48 -7.29
C THR A 87 2.12 19.95 -7.12
N GLY A 88 1.72 20.36 -5.92
CA GLY A 88 1.15 21.68 -5.65
C GLY A 88 -0.30 21.83 -6.13
N ALA A 89 -0.85 20.86 -6.88
CA ALA A 89 -2.25 20.81 -7.22
C ALA A 89 -3.05 20.20 -6.06
N SER A 90 -4.20 20.82 -5.74
CA SER A 90 -5.12 20.35 -4.71
C SER A 90 -6.56 20.35 -5.21
N SER A 91 -7.38 19.53 -4.56
CA SER A 91 -8.83 19.47 -4.75
C SER A 91 -9.54 19.47 -3.40
N ILE A 92 -10.87 19.46 -3.41
CA ILE A 92 -11.67 19.25 -2.19
C ILE A 92 -11.38 17.89 -1.52
N PHE A 93 -10.78 16.94 -2.24
CA PHE A 93 -10.39 15.62 -1.76
C PHE A 93 -8.92 15.52 -1.35
N GLY A 94 -8.20 16.65 -1.33
CA GLY A 94 -6.79 16.73 -0.92
C GLY A 94 -5.82 16.97 -2.07
N ASN A 95 -4.53 16.82 -1.76
CA ASN A 95 -3.42 17.13 -2.67
C ASN A 95 -3.14 15.99 -3.63
N PHE A 96 -2.73 16.33 -4.84
CA PHE A 96 -2.30 15.35 -5.84
C PHE A 96 -0.81 15.06 -5.72
N TYR A 97 -0.46 13.78 -5.75
CA TYR A 97 0.92 13.30 -5.65
C TYR A 97 1.28 12.47 -6.89
N LYS A 98 2.48 12.67 -7.43
CA LYS A 98 3.04 11.84 -8.50
C LYS A 98 4.00 10.80 -7.94
N PRO A 99 4.07 9.58 -8.50
CA PRO A 99 5.04 8.59 -8.08
C PRO A 99 6.46 8.99 -8.51
N THR A 100 7.44 8.74 -7.66
CA THR A 100 8.84 8.79 -8.07
C THR A 100 9.23 7.52 -8.81
N GLU A 101 10.39 7.53 -9.49
CA GLU A 101 10.97 6.31 -10.04
C GLU A 101 11.28 5.27 -8.96
N ASN A 102 11.62 5.70 -7.74
CA ASN A 102 11.83 4.79 -6.61
C ASN A 102 10.56 4.05 -6.23
N LEU A 103 9.40 4.72 -6.28
CA LEU A 103 8.14 4.07 -6.01
C LEU A 103 7.78 3.06 -7.09
N LYS A 104 7.90 3.44 -8.37
CA LYS A 104 7.65 2.51 -9.49
C LYS A 104 8.54 1.27 -9.39
N LYS A 105 9.83 1.46 -9.07
CA LYS A 105 10.79 0.38 -8.84
C LYS A 105 10.37 -0.51 -7.66
N LEU A 106 10.00 0.08 -6.52
CA LEU A 106 9.52 -0.67 -5.35
C LEU A 106 8.29 -1.52 -5.68
N LEU A 107 7.29 -0.95 -6.34
CA LEU A 107 6.07 -1.67 -6.73
C LEU A 107 6.38 -2.82 -7.71
N SER A 108 7.30 -2.60 -8.66
CA SER A 108 7.77 -3.64 -9.57
C SER A 108 8.49 -4.77 -8.85
N GLU A 109 9.39 -4.44 -7.91
CA GLU A 109 10.10 -5.42 -7.08
C GLU A 109 9.14 -6.24 -6.21
N GLN A 110 8.16 -5.59 -5.59
CA GLN A 110 7.11 -6.26 -4.83
C GLN A 110 6.30 -7.22 -5.71
N LEU A 111 5.90 -6.79 -6.91
CA LEU A 111 5.17 -7.64 -7.85
C LEU A 111 6.01 -8.86 -8.28
N ASN A 112 7.30 -8.67 -8.56
CA ASN A 112 8.20 -9.76 -8.94
C ASN A 112 8.36 -10.78 -7.79
N GLN A 113 8.56 -10.31 -6.56
CA GLN A 113 8.62 -11.18 -5.38
C GLN A 113 7.32 -11.97 -5.20
N ARG A 114 6.16 -11.35 -5.45
CA ARG A 114 4.86 -12.05 -5.40
C ARG A 114 4.77 -13.17 -6.43
N LYS A 115 5.19 -12.92 -7.68
CA LYS A 115 5.22 -13.93 -8.74
C LYS A 115 6.14 -15.10 -8.39
N GLN A 116 7.31 -14.81 -7.84
CA GLN A 116 8.26 -15.83 -7.37
C GLN A 116 7.66 -16.71 -6.26
N LEU A 117 7.06 -16.09 -5.25
CA LEU A 117 6.39 -16.82 -4.16
C LEU A 117 5.18 -17.63 -4.63
N ALA A 118 4.54 -17.23 -5.72
CA ALA A 118 3.44 -17.96 -6.36
C ALA A 118 3.92 -19.08 -7.32
N GLY A 119 5.22 -19.21 -7.57
CA GLY A 119 5.78 -20.19 -8.52
C GLY A 119 5.49 -19.85 -9.99
N VAL A 120 5.31 -18.56 -10.32
CA VAL A 120 5.04 -18.05 -11.68
C VAL A 120 6.31 -17.45 -12.32
N ALA A 121 7.49 -17.86 -11.82
CA ALA A 121 8.79 -17.34 -12.24
C ALA A 121 9.21 -17.86 -13.62
#